data_AF-A0A401RMA1-F1
#
_entry.id   AF-A0A401RMA1-F1
#
_cell.length_a   1.000
_cell.length_b   1.000
_cell.length_c   1.000
_cell.angle_alpha   90.00
_cell.angle_beta   90.00
_cell.angle_gamma   90.00
#
_symmetry.space_group_name_H-M   'P 1'
#
loop_
_entity.id
_entity.type
_entity.pdbx_description
1 polymer ?
#
loop_
_entity_poly.entity_id
_entity_poly.type
_entity_poly.pdbx_seq_one_letter_code
_entity_poly.pdbx_strand_id
1 'polypeptide(L)'
;MLTDSCADYLSSILSTGRSLTIVNLKDNKLWDSGVKLLPAARRNPNCKIQKLEFRDNCLSESCAEDLASTLNTNQSLAELKLGNNKLKHLGVKQLSLALMNPHCKIQNLLLYRNVLTKSCVQVLSSALSKNSL
;
A
#
# COMPACT_ATOMS: atom_id res chain seq x y z
N MET A 1 3.37 -1.24 20.43
CA MET A 1 2.45 -0.59 19.47
C MET A 1 3.20 0.58 18.84
N LEU A 2 3.45 0.52 17.54
CA LEU A 2 4.05 1.62 16.77
C LEU A 2 2.99 2.69 16.51
N THR A 3 3.40 3.95 16.58
CA THR A 3 2.56 5.12 16.31
C THR A 3 3.11 5.91 15.12
N ASP A 4 2.35 6.87 14.63
CA ASP A 4 2.76 7.80 13.58
C ASP A 4 4.08 8.54 13.89
N SER A 5 4.38 8.79 15.16
CA SER A 5 5.69 9.32 15.61
C SER A 5 6.90 8.45 15.24
N CYS A 6 6.71 7.16 14.97
CA CYS A 6 7.77 6.26 14.55
C CYS A 6 8.01 6.27 13.03
N ALA A 7 7.19 6.99 12.24
CA ALA A 7 7.23 6.93 10.78
C ALA A 7 8.60 7.31 10.20
N ASP A 8 9.25 8.35 10.74
CA ASP A 8 10.56 8.80 10.28
C ASP A 8 11.67 7.79 10.57
N TYR A 9 11.61 7.14 11.74
CA TYR A 9 12.55 6.09 12.12
C TYR A 9 12.41 4.86 11.21
N LEU A 10 11.17 4.42 10.95
CA LEU A 10 10.87 3.32 10.03
C LEU A 10 11.33 3.66 8.60
N SER A 11 11.05 4.88 8.15
CA SER A 11 11.49 5.43 6.86
C SER A 11 13.01 5.34 6.70
N SER A 12 13.77 5.72 7.73
CA SER A 12 15.23 5.62 7.74
C SER A 12 15.72 4.17 7.59
N ILE A 13 15.10 3.22 8.30
CA ILE A 13 15.44 1.79 8.19
C ILE A 13 15.19 1.28 6.77
N LEU A 14 14.06 1.63 6.15
CA LEU A 14 13.75 1.18 4.78
C LEU A 14 14.64 1.83 3.72
N SER A 15 15.10 3.05 3.97
CA SER A 15 16.01 3.76 3.06
C SER A 15 17.41 3.14 2.99
N THR A 16 17.79 2.34 4.00
CA THR A 16 19.11 1.70 4.11
C THR A 16 19.07 0.18 4.05
N GLY A 17 17.90 -0.43 4.28
CA GLY A 17 17.70 -1.88 4.27
C GLY A 17 17.92 -2.49 2.89
N ARG A 18 18.94 -3.34 2.75
CA ARG A 18 19.31 -3.98 1.46
C ARG A 18 18.72 -5.38 1.26
N SER A 19 18.25 -6.00 2.35
CA SER A 19 17.79 -7.40 2.37
C SER A 19 16.32 -7.57 2.74
N LEU A 20 15.63 -6.49 3.15
CA LEU A 20 14.23 -6.58 3.55
C LEU A 20 13.33 -6.88 2.35
N THR A 21 12.63 -8.00 2.42
CA THR A 21 11.65 -8.44 1.42
C THR A 21 10.21 -8.38 1.94
N ILE A 22 10.04 -8.45 3.26
CA ILE A 22 8.73 -8.43 3.92
C ILE A 22 8.76 -7.37 5.02
N VAL A 23 7.78 -6.47 4.99
CA VAL A 23 7.55 -5.49 6.04
C VAL A 23 6.14 -5.69 6.58
N ASN A 24 6.05 -6.16 7.83
CA ASN A 24 4.79 -6.41 8.50
C ASN A 24 4.57 -5.40 9.63
N LEU A 25 3.63 -4.49 9.41
CA LEU A 25 3.26 -3.43 10.32
C LEU A 25 1.81 -3.58 10.79
N LYS A 26 1.20 -4.77 10.65
CA LYS A 26 -0.18 -5.00 11.09
C LYS A 26 -0.39 -4.64 12.56
N ASP A 27 -1.62 -4.26 12.93
CA ASP A 27 -2.03 -4.05 14.32
C ASP A 27 -1.19 -2.97 15.02
N ASN A 28 -1.10 -1.80 14.37
CA ASN A 28 -0.40 -0.62 14.88
C ASN A 28 -1.27 0.62 14.72
N LYS A 29 -0.76 1.78 15.12
CA LYS A 29 -1.45 3.07 14.96
C LYS A 29 -0.58 4.02 14.17
N LEU A 30 -0.15 3.59 12.98
CA LEU A 30 0.69 4.43 12.12
C LEU A 30 -0.09 5.52 11.38
N TRP A 31 -1.41 5.35 11.22
CA TRP A 31 -2.27 6.27 10.46
C TRP A 31 -1.69 6.52 9.05
N ASP A 32 -2.09 7.59 8.39
CA ASP A 32 -1.61 7.89 7.03
C ASP A 32 -0.10 8.18 6.96
N SER A 33 0.51 8.63 8.08
CA SER A 33 1.96 8.79 8.19
C SER A 33 2.71 7.47 7.99
N GLY A 34 2.08 6.34 8.33
CA GLY A 34 2.60 5.01 8.04
C GLY A 34 2.85 4.74 6.57
N VAL A 35 2.15 5.39 5.65
CA VAL A 35 2.35 5.19 4.20
C VAL A 35 3.54 6.02 3.67
N LYS A 36 3.94 7.09 4.38
CA LYS A 36 5.07 7.95 4.01
C LYS A 36 6.43 7.24 4.03
N LEU A 37 6.53 6.04 4.62
CA LEU A 37 7.70 5.18 4.52
C LEU A 37 7.95 4.65 3.10
N LEU A 38 6.91 4.60 2.26
CA LEU A 38 7.00 4.06 0.90
C LEU A 38 7.90 4.91 -0.02
N PRO A 39 7.78 6.25 -0.06
CA PRO A 39 8.75 7.11 -0.73
C PRO A 39 10.20 6.85 -0.31
N ALA A 40 10.47 6.56 0.97
CA ALA A 40 11.82 6.31 1.44
C ALA A 40 12.36 4.94 1.02
N ALA A 41 11.51 3.90 1.07
CA ALA A 41 11.83 2.60 0.49
C ALA A 41 12.16 2.72 -1.01
N ARG A 42 11.40 3.55 -1.75
CA ARG A 42 11.63 3.80 -3.18
C ARG A 42 12.96 4.52 -3.49
N ARG A 43 13.44 5.40 -2.61
CA ARG A 43 14.74 6.09 -2.77
C ARG A 43 15.93 5.13 -2.67
N ASN A 44 15.73 3.95 -2.08
CA ASN A 44 16.76 2.93 -1.98
C ASN A 44 16.73 2.04 -3.25
N PRO A 45 17.72 2.13 -4.16
CA PRO A 45 17.75 1.33 -5.38
C PRO A 45 17.91 -0.17 -5.10
N ASN A 46 18.34 -0.54 -3.90
CA ASN A 46 18.47 -1.92 -3.46
C ASN A 46 17.26 -2.39 -2.64
N CYS A 47 16.16 -1.62 -2.60
CA CYS A 47 14.95 -2.05 -1.92
C CYS A 47 14.35 -3.26 -2.64
N LYS A 48 14.14 -4.35 -1.90
CA LYS A 48 13.62 -5.62 -2.43
C LYS A 48 12.28 -5.99 -1.79
N ILE A 49 11.54 -5.02 -1.27
CA ILE A 49 10.27 -5.29 -0.59
C ILE A 49 9.28 -5.86 -1.61
N GLN A 50 8.87 -7.10 -1.35
CA GLN A 50 7.89 -7.85 -2.12
C GLN A 50 6.53 -7.88 -1.41
N LYS A 51 6.52 -7.72 -0.08
CA LYS A 51 5.32 -7.75 0.72
C LYS A 51 5.26 -6.62 1.73
N LEU A 52 4.14 -5.91 1.72
CA LEU A 52 3.84 -4.85 2.66
C LEU A 52 2.47 -5.05 3.29
N GLU A 53 2.44 -4.96 4.60
CA GLU A 53 1.28 -5.29 5.41
C GLU A 53 0.99 -4.16 6.41
N PHE A 54 -0.16 -3.51 6.22
CA PHE A 54 -0.66 -2.38 7.02
C PHE A 54 -2.08 -2.65 7.53
N ARG A 55 -2.50 -3.90 7.65
CA ARG A 55 -3.80 -4.19 8.28
C ARG A 55 -3.90 -3.55 9.66
N ASP A 56 -5.11 -3.11 10.02
CA ASP A 56 -5.38 -2.57 11.35
C ASP A 56 -4.46 -1.37 11.71
N ASN A 57 -4.29 -0.38 10.82
CA ASN A 57 -3.42 0.80 11.03
C ASN A 57 -4.15 2.15 11.05
N CYS A 58 -5.47 2.15 10.96
CA CYS A 58 -6.29 3.36 10.86
C CYS A 58 -5.98 4.23 9.62
N LEU A 59 -5.51 3.62 8.51
CA LEU A 59 -5.31 4.33 7.25
C LEU A 59 -6.62 4.91 6.74
N SER A 60 -6.59 6.14 6.24
CA SER A 60 -7.72 6.85 5.65
C SER A 60 -7.55 7.00 4.12
N GLU A 61 -8.56 7.54 3.44
CA GLU A 61 -8.47 7.80 2.00
C GLU A 61 -7.41 8.85 1.63
N SER A 62 -6.89 9.62 2.59
CA SER A 62 -5.85 10.63 2.35
C SER A 62 -4.49 10.04 1.95
N CYS A 63 -4.19 8.79 2.34
CA CYS A 63 -2.94 8.11 1.94
C CYS A 63 -3.02 7.39 0.60
N ALA A 64 -4.16 7.41 -0.08
CA ALA A 64 -4.39 6.60 -1.26
C ALA A 64 -3.51 7.01 -2.45
N GLU A 65 -3.17 8.29 -2.58
CA GLU A 65 -2.27 8.78 -3.62
C GLU A 65 -0.85 8.24 -3.43
N ASP A 66 -0.35 8.24 -2.20
CA ASP A 66 0.96 7.68 -1.85
C ASP A 66 1.01 6.17 -2.11
N LEU A 67 -0.06 5.44 -1.75
CA LEU A 67 -0.17 4.02 -2.06
C LEU A 67 -0.20 3.77 -3.58
N ALA A 68 -1.01 4.52 -4.32
CA ALA A 68 -1.12 4.43 -5.78
C ALA A 68 0.21 4.72 -6.48
N SER A 69 0.90 5.79 -6.06
CA SER A 69 2.23 6.15 -6.55
C SER A 69 3.25 5.04 -6.31
N THR A 70 3.17 4.38 -5.16
CA THR A 70 4.01 3.21 -4.85
C THR A 70 3.71 2.05 -5.79
N LEU A 71 2.44 1.71 -6.02
CA LEU A 71 2.06 0.62 -6.93
C LEU A 71 2.52 0.85 -8.37
N ASN A 72 2.57 2.11 -8.80
CA ASN A 72 2.99 2.50 -10.15
C ASN A 72 4.51 2.49 -10.33
N THR A 73 5.29 2.68 -9.27
CA THR A 73 6.74 2.89 -9.36
C THR A 73 7.56 1.73 -8.81
N ASN A 74 7.04 1.01 -7.81
CA ASN A 74 7.72 -0.11 -7.20
C ASN A 74 7.67 -1.35 -8.11
N GLN A 75 8.84 -1.86 -8.49
CA GLN A 75 8.97 -3.00 -9.41
C GLN A 75 9.07 -4.36 -8.70
N SER A 76 9.10 -4.40 -7.37
CA SER A 76 9.23 -5.64 -6.59
C SER A 76 7.99 -6.01 -5.79
N LEU A 77 7.13 -5.05 -5.45
CA LEU A 77 6.00 -5.24 -4.56
C LEU A 77 4.91 -6.09 -5.22
N ALA A 78 4.73 -7.31 -4.72
CA ALA A 78 3.77 -8.30 -5.21
C ALA A 78 2.58 -8.51 -4.25
N GLU A 79 2.77 -8.27 -2.95
CA GLU A 79 1.71 -8.39 -1.95
C GLU A 79 1.49 -7.06 -1.20
N LEU A 80 0.26 -6.56 -1.21
CA LEU A 80 -0.16 -5.41 -0.41
C LEU A 80 -1.41 -5.75 0.41
N LYS A 81 -1.32 -5.59 1.73
CA LYS A 81 -2.41 -5.92 2.66
C LYS A 81 -2.82 -4.70 3.44
N LEU A 82 -4.07 -4.28 3.24
CA LEU A 82 -4.65 -3.02 3.74
C LEU A 82 -5.98 -3.26 4.47
N GLY A 83 -6.32 -4.50 4.81
CA GLY A 83 -7.58 -4.84 5.46
C GLY A 83 -7.79 -4.16 6.82
N ASN A 84 -9.05 -4.02 7.24
CA ASN A 84 -9.45 -3.36 8.47
C ASN A 84 -8.85 -1.94 8.65
N ASN A 85 -8.93 -1.15 7.58
CA ASN A 85 -8.61 0.28 7.59
C ASN A 85 -9.85 1.10 7.22
N LYS A 86 -9.68 2.41 7.09
CA LYS A 86 -10.74 3.37 6.74
C LYS A 86 -10.56 3.89 5.31
N LEU A 87 -10.04 3.05 4.40
CA LEU A 87 -9.99 3.39 2.98
C LEU A 87 -11.44 3.44 2.46
N LYS A 88 -11.90 4.63 2.11
CA LYS A 88 -13.23 4.83 1.53
C LYS A 88 -13.19 4.71 0.01
N HIS A 89 -14.32 4.99 -0.63
CA HIS A 89 -14.51 4.87 -2.07
C HIS A 89 -13.46 5.60 -2.92
N LEU A 90 -13.02 6.81 -2.55
CA LEU A 90 -11.99 7.54 -3.30
C LEU A 90 -10.65 6.82 -3.22
N GLY A 91 -10.27 6.37 -2.02
CA GLY A 91 -9.01 5.67 -1.83
C GLY A 91 -8.95 4.35 -2.59
N VAL A 92 -10.03 3.57 -2.56
CA VAL A 92 -10.12 2.32 -3.33
C VAL A 92 -10.13 2.58 -4.84
N LYS A 93 -10.80 3.65 -5.29
CA LYS A 93 -10.80 4.04 -6.71
C LYS A 93 -9.39 4.36 -7.19
N GLN A 94 -8.61 5.12 -6.42
CA GLN A 94 -7.22 5.46 -6.78
C GLN A 94 -6.32 4.22 -6.82
N LEU A 95 -6.42 3.33 -5.82
CA LEU A 95 -5.70 2.06 -5.83
C LEU A 95 -6.06 1.22 -7.07
N SER A 96 -7.35 1.15 -7.42
CA SER A 96 -7.82 0.41 -8.59
C SER A 96 -7.25 0.95 -9.89
N LEU A 97 -7.18 2.28 -10.04
CA LEU A 97 -6.55 2.92 -11.19
C LEU A 97 -5.05 2.63 -11.27
N ALA A 98 -4.35 2.61 -10.14
CA ALA A 98 -2.93 2.25 -10.09
C ALA A 98 -2.69 0.78 -10.46
N LEU A 99 -3.58 -0.13 -10.06
CA LEU A 99 -3.52 -1.52 -10.51
C LEU A 99 -3.59 -1.61 -12.04
N MET A 100 -4.40 -0.80 -12.71
CA MET A 100 -4.52 -0.81 -14.18
C MET A 100 -3.24 -0.43 -14.93
N ASN A 101 -2.21 0.05 -14.23
CA ASN A 101 -0.92 0.32 -14.83
C ASN A 101 -0.24 -1.00 -15.27
N PRO A 102 0.17 -1.15 -16.55
CA PRO A 102 0.85 -2.35 -17.03
C PRO A 102 2.15 -2.71 -16.28
N HIS A 103 2.75 -1.75 -15.59
CA HIS A 103 3.95 -1.95 -14.79
C HIS A 103 3.65 -2.35 -13.34
N CYS A 104 2.38 -2.35 -12.90
CA CYS A 104 2.01 -2.81 -11.58
C CYS A 104 2.35 -4.30 -11.43
N LYS A 105 2.96 -4.67 -10.30
CA LYS A 105 3.42 -6.05 -10.01
C LYS A 105 2.61 -6.76 -8.93
N ILE A 106 1.56 -6.11 -8.42
CA ILE A 106 0.70 -6.69 -7.38
C ILE A 106 0.03 -7.94 -7.92
N GLN A 107 0.17 -9.02 -7.17
CA GLN A 107 -0.49 -10.32 -7.38
C GLN A 107 -1.48 -10.62 -6.25
N ASN A 108 -1.27 -10.04 -5.06
CA ASN A 108 -2.14 -10.24 -3.90
C ASN A 108 -2.49 -8.91 -3.24
N LEU A 109 -3.78 -8.58 -3.26
CA LEU A 109 -4.31 -7.35 -2.64
C LEU A 109 -5.43 -7.69 -1.65
N LEU A 110 -5.24 -7.34 -0.38
CA LEU A 110 -6.26 -7.54 0.66
C LEU A 110 -6.87 -6.19 1.09
N LEU A 111 -8.17 -6.01 0.81
CA LEU A 111 -8.93 -4.79 1.13
C LEU A 111 -10.11 -5.01 2.09
N TYR A 112 -10.26 -6.20 2.70
CA TYR A 112 -11.42 -6.53 3.54
C TYR A 112 -11.63 -5.51 4.68
N ARG A 113 -12.87 -5.33 5.14
CA ARG A 113 -13.22 -4.36 6.22
C ARG A 113 -12.72 -2.91 5.96
N ASN A 114 -12.63 -2.52 4.69
CA ASN A 114 -12.60 -1.11 4.27
C ASN A 114 -13.99 -0.67 3.79
N VAL A 115 -14.18 0.61 3.50
CA VAL A 115 -15.49 1.17 3.11
C VAL A 115 -15.62 1.18 1.59
N LEU A 116 -15.99 0.01 1.05
CA LEU A 116 -16.23 -0.21 -0.39
C LEU A 116 -17.66 0.21 -0.77
N THR A 117 -17.80 1.10 -1.75
CA THR A 117 -19.09 1.48 -2.35
C THR A 117 -19.28 0.83 -3.72
N LYS A 118 -20.52 0.81 -4.23
CA LYS A 118 -20.82 0.29 -5.57
C LYS A 118 -19.97 0.94 -6.67
N SER A 119 -19.70 2.25 -6.57
CA SER A 119 -18.92 2.97 -7.56
C SER A 119 -17.45 2.56 -7.59
N CYS A 120 -16.81 2.31 -6.44
CA CYS A 120 -15.41 1.85 -6.45
C CYS A 120 -15.29 0.38 -6.85
N VAL A 121 -16.31 -0.46 -6.58
CA VAL A 121 -16.32 -1.87 -6.99
C VAL A 121 -16.30 -2.03 -8.52
N GLN A 122 -16.98 -1.17 -9.28
CA GLN A 122 -16.94 -1.20 -10.75
C GLN A 122 -15.52 -0.95 -11.29
N VAL A 123 -14.83 0.05 -10.72
CA VAL A 123 -13.46 0.39 -11.11
C VAL A 123 -12.50 -0.73 -10.69
N LEU A 124 -12.66 -1.26 -9.47
CA LEU A 124 -11.87 -2.38 -8.98
C LEU A 124 -12.06 -3.63 -9.85
N SER A 125 -13.29 -3.98 -10.20
CA SER A 125 -13.58 -5.11 -11.10
C SER A 125 -12.91 -4.95 -12.46
N SER A 126 -12.93 -3.74 -13.02
CA SER A 126 -12.27 -3.43 -14.30
C SER A 126 -10.75 -3.53 -14.21
N ALA A 127 -10.18 -3.15 -13.06
CA ALA A 127 -8.75 -3.27 -12.80
C ALA A 127 -8.31 -4.73 -12.66
N LEU A 128 -9.11 -5.55 -11.94
CA LEU A 128 -8.87 -6.98 -11.74
C LEU A 128 -9.05 -7.80 -13.02
N SER A 129 -9.93 -7.39 -13.94
CA SER A 129 -10.03 -8.08 -15.24
C SER A 129 -8.82 -7.84 -16.16
N LYS A 130 -8.09 -6.73 -15.94
CA LYS A 130 -6.92 -6.34 -16.75
C LYS A 130 -5.60 -6.83 -16.15
N ASN A 131 -5.55 -6.92 -14.82
CA ASN A 131 -4.49 -7.59 -14.11
C ASN A 131 -5.02 -8.97 -13.75
N SER A 132 -4.85 -9.94 -14.63
CA SER A 132 -5.08 -11.34 -14.31
C SER A 132 -4.18 -11.73 -13.13
N LEU A 133 -4.66 -11.48 -11.90
CA LEU A 133 -4.05 -11.82 -10.62
C LEU A 133 -4.08 -13.33 -10.42
#